data_AF-A0A3M7BVJ5-F1
#
_entry.id   AF-A0A3M7BVJ5-F1
#
_cell.length_a   1.000
_cell.length_b   1.000
_cell.length_c   1.000
_cell.angle_alpha   90.00
_cell.angle_beta   90.00
_cell.angle_gamma   90.00
#
_symmetry.space_group_name_H-M   'P 1'
#
loop_
_entity.id
_entity.type
_entity.pdbx_description
1 polymer ?
#
loop_
_entity_poly.entity_id
_entity_poly.type
_entity_poly.pdbx_seq_one_letter_code
_entity_poly.pdbx_strand_id
1 'polypeptide(L)'
;MLPLADTSVLGANPKFAALYRDLSSNKLNTDGTSKLDAKALKEREALEKLKSSLQNGKSYILDLVIWSIEVTSCQKRCVAITPAMLSLRPLTQTQLQDLVGITAASLAGDIGDEDKDIIASELERFHEYAPRIAEAISKNIQTDATALASLLSPENAPHVEDLADTIHKVQGTLATSTSRLSELRISLAQEIPALHELYREIIETSIRILEQTIHGSVARGTKAKADYLAVVAEGMSKKLLLQHGQLMQQIYTPEIQGILRNKQEDLDAESLSLKRKVREMDERLAAYRQERGMKQMVGEYAELLRETERVEREIDRLETGGKQSTTRTCSL
;
A
#
# COMPACT_ATOMS: atom_id res chain seq x y z
N MET A 1 -11.98 -6.68 -10.69
CA MET A 1 -12.23 -6.07 -12.01
C MET A 1 -11.04 -5.21 -12.40
N LEU A 2 -10.30 -5.57 -13.45
CA LEU A 2 -9.28 -4.66 -14.01
C LEU A 2 -10.01 -3.52 -14.75
N PRO A 3 -9.68 -2.24 -14.49
CA PRO A 3 -10.32 -1.12 -15.16
C PRO A 3 -10.02 -1.17 -16.67
N LEU A 4 -11.02 -0.84 -17.48
CA LEU A 4 -10.90 -0.78 -18.94
C LEU A 4 -9.75 0.17 -19.33
N ALA A 5 -8.68 -0.38 -19.89
CA ALA A 5 -7.53 0.41 -20.34
C ALA A 5 -7.90 1.27 -21.55
N ASP A 6 -7.42 2.52 -21.52
CA ASP A 6 -7.70 3.53 -22.54
C ASP A 6 -7.08 3.13 -23.89
N THR A 7 -7.84 3.27 -24.98
CA THR A 7 -7.47 2.72 -26.30
C THR A 7 -6.26 3.41 -26.90
N SER A 8 -6.00 4.66 -26.51
CA SER A 8 -4.81 5.45 -26.84
C SER A 8 -3.52 4.86 -26.27
N VAL A 9 -3.56 4.38 -25.02
CA VAL A 9 -2.42 3.79 -24.30
C VAL A 9 -2.08 2.39 -24.84
N LEU A 10 -3.11 1.63 -25.22
CA LEU A 10 -2.94 0.32 -25.85
C LEU A 10 -2.33 0.44 -27.26
N GLY A 11 -2.66 1.51 -28.00
CA GLY A 11 -2.07 1.80 -29.31
C GLY A 11 -0.62 2.26 -29.23
N ALA A 12 -0.27 3.09 -28.24
CA ALA A 12 1.08 3.61 -28.06
C ALA A 12 2.09 2.55 -27.58
N ASN A 13 1.64 1.52 -26.85
CA ASN A 13 2.50 0.48 -26.28
C ASN A 13 2.02 -0.94 -26.65
N PRO A 14 2.45 -1.49 -27.79
CA PRO A 14 1.98 -2.79 -28.27
C PRO A 14 2.35 -3.96 -27.34
N LYS A 15 3.48 -3.86 -26.62
CA LYS A 15 3.88 -4.86 -25.60
C LYS A 15 2.93 -4.86 -24.40
N PHE A 16 2.47 -3.68 -23.96
CA PHE A 16 1.50 -3.56 -22.88
C PHE A 16 0.12 -4.05 -23.31
N ALA A 17 -0.29 -3.77 -24.55
CA ALA A 17 -1.54 -4.31 -25.09
C ALA A 17 -1.56 -5.84 -25.15
N ALA A 18 -0.45 -6.47 -25.55
CA ALA A 18 -0.33 -7.92 -25.53
C ALA A 18 -0.42 -8.50 -24.10
N LEU A 19 0.23 -7.87 -23.12
CA LEU A 19 0.18 -8.28 -21.72
C LEU A 19 -1.21 -8.07 -21.10
N TYR A 20 -1.85 -6.93 -21.35
CA TYR A 20 -3.20 -6.63 -20.86
C TYR A 20 -4.24 -7.60 -21.43
N ARG A 21 -4.07 -7.99 -22.70
CA ARG A 21 -4.90 -9.02 -23.34
C ARG A 21 -4.66 -10.39 -22.73
N ASP A 22 -3.40 -10.80 -22.53
CA ASP A 22 -3.08 -12.10 -21.94
C ASP A 22 -3.55 -12.19 -20.47
N LEU A 23 -3.42 -11.11 -19.71
CA LEU A 23 -3.91 -11.03 -18.34
C LEU A 23 -5.44 -11.11 -18.27
N SER A 24 -6.15 -10.38 -19.14
CA SER A 24 -7.62 -10.35 -19.13
C SER A 24 -8.28 -11.58 -19.77
N SER A 25 -7.63 -12.23 -20.74
CA SER A 25 -8.19 -13.43 -21.40
C SER A 25 -7.75 -14.74 -20.73
N ASN A 26 -6.45 -14.89 -20.46
CA ASN A 26 -5.87 -16.19 -20.12
C ASN A 26 -5.58 -16.35 -18.63
N LYS A 27 -5.20 -15.27 -17.94
CA LYS A 27 -4.69 -15.38 -16.56
C LYS A 27 -5.71 -15.03 -15.50
N LEU A 28 -6.66 -14.13 -15.78
CA LEU A 28 -7.63 -13.66 -14.78
C LEU A 28 -9.09 -13.93 -15.21
N ASN A 29 -9.96 -14.19 -14.23
CA ASN A 29 -11.40 -14.17 -14.38
C ASN A 29 -11.93 -12.74 -14.35
N THR A 30 -13.19 -12.55 -14.74
CA THR A 30 -13.89 -11.25 -14.76
C THR A 30 -13.81 -10.51 -13.42
N ASP A 31 -13.83 -11.25 -12.31
CA ASP A 31 -13.74 -10.69 -10.95
C ASP A 31 -12.31 -10.27 -10.54
N GLY A 32 -11.29 -10.62 -11.34
CA GLY A 32 -9.87 -10.33 -11.09
C GLY A 32 -9.11 -11.43 -10.36
N THR A 33 -9.70 -12.64 -10.24
CA THR A 33 -9.05 -13.82 -9.64
C THR A 33 -8.25 -14.61 -10.68
N SER A 34 -7.16 -15.26 -10.27
CA SER A 34 -6.30 -16.06 -11.17
C SER A 34 -6.98 -17.35 -11.62
N LYS A 35 -6.97 -17.62 -12.93
CA LYS A 35 -7.43 -18.88 -13.55
C LYS A 35 -6.45 -20.03 -13.38
N LEU A 36 -5.19 -19.75 -13.06
CA LEU A 36 -4.11 -20.74 -13.09
C LEU A 36 -4.03 -21.60 -11.83
N ASP A 37 -4.68 -21.21 -10.75
CA ASP A 37 -4.58 -21.92 -9.48
C ASP A 37 -5.94 -22.49 -9.05
N ALA A 38 -6.26 -23.65 -9.62
CA ALA A 38 -7.47 -24.40 -9.30
C ALA A 38 -7.54 -24.83 -7.83
N LYS A 39 -6.39 -24.91 -7.14
CA LYS A 39 -6.33 -25.23 -5.71
C LYS A 39 -6.74 -24.02 -4.87
N ALA A 40 -6.19 -22.84 -5.17
CA ALA A 40 -6.58 -21.59 -4.51
C ALA A 40 -8.06 -21.22 -4.75
N LEU A 41 -8.62 -21.57 -5.92
CA LEU A 41 -10.04 -21.38 -6.22
C LEU A 41 -10.92 -22.28 -5.33
N LYS A 42 -10.58 -23.57 -5.21
CA LYS A 42 -11.29 -24.52 -4.33
C LYS A 42 -11.22 -24.12 -2.86
N GLU A 43 -10.06 -23.66 -2.38
CA GLU A 43 -9.89 -23.18 -1.02
C GLU A 43 -10.75 -21.93 -0.74
N ARG A 44 -10.85 -20.99 -1.70
CA ARG A 44 -11.75 -19.84 -1.58
C ARG A 44 -13.22 -20.21 -1.62
N GLU A 45 -13.64 -21.12 -2.50
CA GLU A 45 -15.01 -21.62 -2.52
C GLU A 45 -15.37 -22.33 -1.20
N ALA A 46 -14.44 -23.10 -0.63
CA ALA A 46 -14.62 -23.71 0.69
C ALA A 46 -14.74 -22.65 1.80
N LEU A 47 -13.94 -21.59 1.74
CA LEU A 47 -14.01 -20.47 2.69
C LEU A 47 -15.31 -19.67 2.56
N GLU A 48 -15.79 -19.41 1.35
CA GLU A 48 -17.09 -18.74 1.14
C GLU A 48 -18.26 -19.63 1.58
N LYS A 49 -18.20 -20.95 1.37
CA LYS A 49 -19.16 -21.91 1.94
C LYS A 49 -19.14 -21.92 3.47
N LEU A 50 -17.95 -21.84 4.08
CA LEU A 50 -17.82 -21.77 5.54
C LEU A 50 -18.34 -20.43 6.09
N LYS A 51 -18.08 -19.33 5.39
CA LYS A 51 -18.55 -17.99 5.75
C LYS A 51 -20.06 -17.84 5.63
N SER A 52 -20.67 -18.37 4.57
CA SER A 52 -22.13 -18.44 4.41
C SER A 52 -22.75 -19.35 5.46
N SER A 53 -22.15 -20.51 5.77
CA SER A 53 -22.58 -21.37 6.89
C SER A 53 -22.50 -20.65 8.24
N LEU A 54 -21.45 -19.86 8.48
CA LEU A 54 -21.31 -19.06 9.70
C LEU A 54 -22.34 -17.92 9.77
N GLN A 55 -22.64 -17.27 8.65
CA GLN A 55 -23.70 -16.25 8.58
C GLN A 55 -25.08 -16.85 8.85
N ASN A 56 -25.37 -18.01 8.26
CA ASN A 56 -26.59 -18.76 8.53
C ASN A 56 -26.64 -19.16 10.01
N GLY A 57 -25.55 -19.69 10.57
CA GLY A 57 -25.43 -20.02 11.99
C GLY A 57 -25.67 -18.81 12.92
N LYS A 58 -25.18 -17.62 12.55
CA LYS A 58 -25.47 -16.38 13.27
C LYS A 58 -26.95 -15.99 13.19
N SER A 59 -27.58 -16.17 12.03
CA SER A 59 -29.03 -15.97 11.88
C SER A 59 -29.81 -16.93 12.77
N TYR A 60 -29.45 -18.22 12.78
CA TYR A 60 -30.07 -19.22 13.65
C TYR A 60 -29.88 -18.91 15.14
N ILE A 61 -28.72 -18.38 15.56
CA ILE A 61 -28.49 -17.96 16.95
C ILE A 61 -29.32 -16.72 17.28
N LEU A 62 -29.44 -15.75 16.37
CA LEU A 62 -30.31 -14.58 16.57
C LEU A 62 -31.78 -14.99 16.68
N ASP A 63 -32.24 -15.89 15.81
CA ASP A 63 -33.60 -16.45 15.87
C ASP A 63 -33.81 -17.23 17.17
N LEU A 64 -32.82 -18.00 17.63
CA LEU A 64 -32.88 -18.71 18.92
C LEU A 64 -32.92 -17.75 20.11
N VAL A 65 -32.18 -16.63 20.06
CA VAL A 65 -32.20 -15.60 21.10
C VAL A 65 -33.53 -14.85 21.11
N ILE A 66 -34.06 -14.48 19.94
CA ILE A 66 -35.40 -13.89 19.80
C ILE A 66 -36.45 -14.84 20.37
N TRP A 67 -36.36 -16.12 20.01
CA TRP A 67 -37.25 -17.16 20.53
C TRP A 67 -37.09 -17.33 22.05
N SER A 68 -35.88 -17.27 22.62
CA SER A 68 -35.68 -17.33 24.08
C SER A 68 -36.28 -16.13 24.82
N ILE A 69 -36.27 -14.95 24.19
CA ILE A 69 -36.92 -13.73 24.69
C ILE A 69 -38.45 -13.88 24.61
N GLU A 70 -38.97 -14.50 23.54
CA GLU A 70 -40.39 -14.84 23.41
C GLU A 70 -40.83 -15.91 24.41
N VAL A 71 -40.04 -16.95 24.67
CA VAL A 71 -40.31 -17.99 25.67
C VAL A 71 -40.30 -17.40 27.08
N THR A 72 -39.35 -16.51 27.39
CA THR A 72 -39.33 -15.76 28.66
C THR A 72 -40.56 -14.85 28.79
N SER A 73 -41.06 -14.32 27.67
CA SER A 73 -42.31 -13.56 27.60
C SER A 73 -43.56 -14.45 27.69
N CYS A 74 -43.51 -15.67 27.18
CA CYS A 74 -44.53 -16.71 27.35
C CYS A 74 -44.60 -17.17 28.81
N GLN A 75 -43.48 -17.32 29.52
CA GLN A 75 -43.49 -17.63 30.95
C GLN A 75 -44.16 -16.53 31.79
N LYS A 76 -44.02 -15.25 31.39
CA LYS A 76 -44.79 -14.13 31.95
C LYS A 76 -46.28 -14.17 31.55
N ARG A 77 -46.61 -14.71 30.38
CA ARG A 77 -48.00 -14.96 29.93
C ARG A 77 -48.64 -16.20 30.57
N CYS A 78 -47.88 -17.22 30.96
CA CYS A 78 -48.41 -18.36 31.71
C CYS A 78 -48.91 -17.94 33.10
N VAL A 79 -48.34 -16.87 33.69
CA VAL A 79 -48.86 -16.24 34.92
C VAL A 79 -50.07 -15.33 34.63
N ALA A 80 -50.26 -14.89 33.37
CA ALA A 80 -51.40 -14.12 32.93
C ALA A 80 -52.35 -15.00 32.09
N ILE A 81 -53.03 -15.94 32.74
CA ILE A 81 -54.17 -16.63 32.15
C ILE A 81 -55.26 -15.58 31.88
N THR A 82 -55.30 -15.03 30.66
CA THR A 82 -56.37 -14.12 30.24
C THR A 82 -57.67 -14.90 30.00
N PRO A 83 -58.83 -14.42 30.51
CA PRO A 83 -60.14 -15.09 30.36
C PRO A 83 -60.59 -15.30 28.91
N ALA A 84 -59.96 -14.63 27.95
CA ALA A 84 -60.26 -14.74 26.52
C ALA A 84 -60.03 -16.16 25.97
N MET A 85 -59.11 -16.95 26.54
CA MET A 85 -58.90 -18.36 26.14
C MET A 85 -59.86 -19.34 26.84
N LEU A 86 -60.50 -18.92 27.92
CA LEU A 86 -61.25 -19.81 28.83
C LEU A 86 -62.73 -19.98 28.45
N SER A 87 -63.25 -19.23 27.47
CA SER A 87 -64.71 -19.21 27.15
C SER A 87 -65.61 -19.06 28.40
N LEU A 88 -65.09 -18.47 29.48
CA LEU A 88 -65.79 -18.20 30.73
C LEU A 88 -66.54 -16.87 30.60
N ARG A 89 -67.48 -16.81 29.65
CA ARG A 89 -68.41 -15.68 29.51
C ARG A 89 -69.51 -15.88 30.56
N PRO A 90 -69.29 -15.45 31.81
CA PRO A 90 -69.56 -14.06 32.16
C PRO A 90 -68.58 -13.40 33.16
N LEU A 91 -67.45 -14.02 33.52
CA LEU A 91 -66.60 -13.53 34.61
C LEU A 91 -65.46 -12.64 34.07
N THR A 92 -65.36 -11.42 34.60
CA THR A 92 -64.24 -10.51 34.29
C THR A 92 -62.94 -11.00 34.95
N GLN A 93 -61.77 -10.66 34.37
CA GLN A 93 -60.45 -11.12 34.85
C GLN A 93 -60.22 -10.82 36.34
N THR A 94 -60.72 -9.68 36.82
CA THR A 94 -60.62 -9.27 38.21
C THR A 94 -61.46 -10.16 39.14
N GLN A 95 -62.69 -10.48 38.76
CA GLN A 95 -63.59 -11.32 39.57
C GLN A 95 -63.09 -12.76 39.74
N LEU A 96 -62.40 -13.31 38.73
CA LEU A 96 -61.79 -14.64 38.85
C LEU A 96 -60.57 -14.61 39.79
N GLN A 97 -59.77 -13.55 39.71
CA GLN A 97 -58.60 -13.35 40.58
C GLN A 97 -59.03 -13.14 42.04
N ASP A 98 -60.11 -12.40 42.27
CA ASP A 98 -60.69 -12.20 43.60
C ASP A 98 -61.22 -13.54 44.15
N LEU A 99 -61.93 -14.32 43.35
CA LEU A 99 -62.44 -15.64 43.74
C LEU A 99 -61.30 -16.64 44.07
N VAL A 100 -60.25 -16.66 43.25
CA VAL A 100 -59.05 -17.48 43.50
C VAL A 100 -58.30 -16.99 44.74
N GLY A 101 -58.24 -15.67 44.97
CA GLY A 101 -57.60 -15.08 46.14
C GLY A 101 -58.34 -15.41 47.44
N ILE A 102 -59.67 -15.30 47.44
CA ILE A 102 -60.53 -15.62 48.58
C ILE A 102 -60.49 -17.11 48.91
N THR A 103 -60.53 -17.98 47.89
CA THR A 103 -60.38 -19.44 48.09
C THR A 103 -58.98 -19.83 48.57
N ALA A 104 -57.93 -19.17 48.08
CA ALA A 104 -56.55 -19.39 48.56
C ALA A 104 -56.37 -18.94 50.01
N ALA A 105 -56.91 -17.76 50.38
CA ALA A 105 -56.90 -17.26 51.76
C ALA A 105 -57.70 -18.18 52.71
N SER A 106 -58.84 -18.70 52.24
CA SER A 106 -59.64 -19.67 52.99
C SER A 106 -58.90 -21.00 53.20
N LEU A 107 -58.10 -21.45 52.23
CA LEU A 107 -57.32 -22.69 52.32
C LEU A 107 -56.05 -22.52 53.17
N ALA A 108 -55.45 -21.33 53.16
CA ALA A 108 -54.30 -20.97 53.98
C ALA A 108 -54.66 -20.82 55.47
N GLY A 109 -55.96 -20.70 55.80
CA GLY A 109 -56.45 -20.55 57.17
C GLY A 109 -56.45 -19.11 57.68
N ASP A 110 -56.32 -18.14 56.79
CA ASP A 110 -56.25 -16.71 57.12
C ASP A 110 -57.65 -16.09 57.39
N ILE A 111 -58.70 -16.91 57.31
CA ILE A 111 -60.11 -16.51 57.45
C ILE A 111 -60.67 -17.13 58.73
N GLY A 112 -61.15 -16.29 59.64
CA GLY A 112 -61.75 -16.71 60.91
C GLY A 112 -63.04 -17.52 60.71
N ASP A 113 -63.36 -18.40 61.66
CA ASP A 113 -64.53 -19.29 61.58
C ASP A 113 -65.86 -18.52 61.45
N GLU A 114 -65.93 -17.26 61.89
CA GLU A 114 -67.12 -16.41 61.79
C GLU A 114 -67.39 -15.87 60.37
N ASP A 115 -66.36 -15.73 59.55
CA ASP A 115 -66.47 -15.21 58.17
C ASP A 115 -66.68 -16.32 57.12
N LYS A 116 -66.61 -17.60 57.55
CA LYS A 116 -66.77 -18.77 56.66
C LYS A 116 -68.16 -18.84 56.05
N ASP A 117 -69.19 -18.47 56.80
CA ASP A 117 -70.58 -18.45 56.30
C ASP A 117 -70.81 -17.36 55.25
N ILE A 118 -70.07 -16.25 55.34
CA ILE A 118 -70.14 -15.13 54.38
C ILE A 118 -69.51 -15.54 53.05
N ILE A 119 -68.39 -16.27 53.11
CA ILE A 119 -67.59 -16.66 51.95
C ILE A 119 -68.07 -17.98 51.32
N ALA A 120 -68.93 -18.74 52.00
CA ALA A 120 -69.47 -20.01 51.51
C ALA A 120 -70.09 -19.89 50.09
N SER A 121 -70.83 -18.82 49.82
CA SER A 121 -71.43 -18.57 48.51
C SER A 121 -70.40 -18.32 47.38
N GLU A 122 -69.27 -17.71 47.71
CA GLU A 122 -68.17 -17.48 46.78
C GLU A 122 -67.34 -18.75 46.56
N LEU A 123 -67.20 -19.59 47.59
CA LEU A 123 -66.54 -20.88 47.51
C LEU A 123 -67.34 -21.90 46.67
N GLU A 124 -68.67 -21.92 46.81
CA GLU A 124 -69.56 -22.71 45.95
C GLU A 124 -69.46 -22.27 44.49
N ARG A 125 -69.46 -20.95 44.25
CA ARG A 125 -69.28 -20.38 42.92
C ARG A 125 -67.90 -20.71 42.32
N PHE A 126 -66.85 -20.76 43.14
CA PHE A 126 -65.54 -21.23 42.69
C PHE A 126 -65.57 -22.70 42.31
N HIS A 127 -66.23 -23.53 43.12
CA HIS A 127 -66.35 -24.96 42.86
C HIS A 127 -67.07 -25.25 41.53
N GLU A 128 -68.08 -24.46 41.17
CA GLU A 128 -68.76 -24.55 39.86
C GLU A 128 -67.84 -24.20 38.67
N TYR A 129 -66.91 -23.26 38.84
CA TYR A 129 -65.96 -22.85 37.80
C TYR A 129 -64.66 -23.64 37.79
N ALA A 130 -64.30 -24.29 38.89
CA ALA A 130 -63.10 -25.13 39.04
C ALA A 130 -62.90 -26.15 37.91
N PRO A 131 -63.90 -26.95 37.47
CA PRO A 131 -63.70 -27.90 36.38
C PRO A 131 -63.35 -27.23 35.05
N ARG A 132 -63.92 -26.04 34.77
CA ARG A 132 -63.63 -25.29 33.54
C ARG A 132 -62.24 -24.67 33.56
N ILE A 133 -61.81 -24.19 34.72
CA ILE A 133 -60.45 -23.68 34.93
C ILE A 133 -59.44 -24.84 34.75
N ALA A 134 -59.71 -26.00 35.36
CA ALA A 134 -58.88 -27.19 35.24
C ALA A 134 -58.78 -27.69 33.79
N GLU A 135 -59.90 -27.71 33.05
CA GLU A 135 -59.93 -28.12 31.63
C GLU A 135 -59.07 -27.19 30.76
N ALA A 136 -59.19 -25.88 30.94
CA ALA A 136 -58.43 -24.93 30.15
C ALA A 136 -56.94 -24.87 30.53
N ILE A 137 -56.60 -25.01 31.82
CA ILE A 137 -55.20 -25.16 32.24
C ILE A 137 -54.62 -26.44 31.62
N SER A 138 -55.34 -27.56 31.66
CA SER A 138 -54.90 -28.82 31.06
C SER A 138 -54.71 -28.68 29.55
N LYS A 139 -55.64 -28.01 28.86
CA LYS A 139 -55.55 -27.74 27.42
C LYS A 139 -54.33 -26.87 27.09
N ASN A 140 -54.07 -25.83 27.88
CA ASN A 140 -52.91 -24.95 27.68
C ASN A 140 -51.59 -25.68 27.94
N ILE A 141 -51.49 -26.46 29.02
CA ILE A 141 -50.31 -27.27 29.32
C ILE A 141 -50.07 -28.28 28.20
N GLN A 142 -51.14 -28.90 27.67
CA GLN A 142 -51.02 -29.85 26.57
C GLN A 142 -50.58 -29.15 25.27
N THR A 143 -51.10 -27.96 24.95
CA THR A 143 -50.63 -27.20 23.79
C THR A 143 -49.16 -26.80 23.92
N ASP A 144 -48.74 -26.33 25.10
CA ASP A 144 -47.36 -25.92 25.35
C ASP A 144 -46.41 -27.12 25.30
N ALA A 145 -46.80 -28.26 25.88
CA ALA A 145 -46.02 -29.49 25.82
C ALA A 145 -45.87 -30.03 24.39
N THR A 146 -46.94 -29.98 23.58
CA THR A 146 -46.85 -30.37 22.16
C THR A 146 -46.01 -29.41 21.33
N ALA A 147 -46.03 -28.10 21.64
CA ALA A 147 -45.17 -27.12 21.00
C ALA A 147 -43.69 -27.30 21.38
N LEU A 148 -43.41 -27.64 22.63
CA LEU A 148 -42.05 -27.99 23.06
C LEU A 148 -41.57 -29.27 22.38
N ALA A 149 -42.40 -30.31 22.34
CA ALA A 149 -42.07 -31.57 21.65
C ALA A 149 -41.77 -31.35 20.16
N SER A 150 -42.56 -30.53 19.46
CA SER A 150 -42.32 -30.21 18.05
C SER A 150 -41.05 -29.38 17.81
N LEU A 151 -40.65 -28.55 18.79
CA LEU A 151 -39.41 -27.79 18.71
C LEU A 151 -38.16 -28.66 18.92
N LEU A 152 -38.23 -29.61 19.86
CA LEU A 152 -37.11 -30.53 20.13
C LEU A 152 -36.76 -31.38 18.91
N SER A 153 -37.78 -31.81 18.15
CA SER A 153 -37.61 -32.56 16.91
C SER A 153 -38.75 -32.25 15.94
N PRO A 154 -38.52 -31.47 14.86
CA PRO A 154 -39.56 -31.14 13.89
C PRO A 154 -40.01 -32.34 13.04
N GLU A 155 -39.17 -33.39 12.91
CA GLU A 155 -39.47 -34.59 12.10
C GLU A 155 -40.03 -35.77 12.92
N ASN A 156 -39.81 -35.82 14.24
CA ASN A 156 -40.29 -36.90 15.10
C ASN A 156 -40.49 -36.38 16.53
N ALA A 157 -41.63 -35.74 16.76
CA ALA A 157 -41.97 -35.15 18.05
C ALA A 157 -42.12 -36.24 19.12
N PRO A 158 -41.37 -36.18 20.24
CA PRO A 158 -41.53 -37.13 21.34
C PRO A 158 -42.91 -37.00 21.98
N HIS A 159 -43.39 -38.10 22.59
CA HIS A 159 -44.59 -38.04 23.42
C HIS A 159 -44.35 -37.14 24.64
N VAL A 160 -45.42 -36.48 25.11
CA VAL A 160 -45.36 -35.53 26.23
C VAL A 160 -44.82 -36.16 27.51
N GLU A 161 -45.02 -37.48 27.69
CA GLU A 161 -44.54 -38.24 28.84
C GLU A 161 -43.01 -38.41 28.85
N ASP A 162 -42.39 -38.53 27.68
CA ASP A 162 -40.94 -38.70 27.51
C ASP A 162 -40.19 -37.35 27.35
N LEU A 163 -40.92 -36.23 27.39
CA LEU A 163 -40.40 -34.90 27.13
C LEU A 163 -39.36 -34.47 28.17
N ALA A 164 -39.58 -34.79 29.45
CA ALA A 164 -38.65 -34.44 30.52
C ALA A 164 -37.29 -35.17 30.37
N ASP A 165 -37.33 -36.48 30.07
CA ASP A 165 -36.12 -37.29 29.90
C ASP A 165 -35.33 -36.88 28.66
N THR A 166 -36.02 -36.57 27.56
CA THR A 166 -35.39 -36.06 26.35
C THR A 166 -34.74 -34.69 26.57
N ILE A 167 -35.39 -33.77 27.30
CA ILE A 167 -34.83 -32.48 27.67
C ILE A 167 -33.56 -32.66 28.52
N HIS A 168 -33.60 -33.50 29.55
CA HIS A 168 -32.43 -33.76 30.39
C HIS A 168 -31.27 -34.37 29.60
N LYS A 169 -31.57 -35.29 28.67
CA LYS A 169 -30.56 -35.87 27.78
C LYS A 169 -29.93 -34.81 26.88
N VAL A 170 -30.73 -33.93 26.27
CA VAL A 170 -30.22 -32.84 25.43
C VAL A 170 -29.38 -31.87 26.25
N GLN A 171 -29.81 -31.50 27.45
CA GLN A 171 -29.03 -30.66 28.37
C GLN A 171 -27.67 -31.29 28.72
N GLY A 172 -27.64 -32.60 29.01
CA GLY A 172 -26.39 -33.32 29.26
C GLY A 172 -25.48 -33.37 28.03
N THR A 173 -26.06 -33.56 26.84
CA THR A 173 -25.32 -33.57 25.58
C THR A 173 -24.77 -32.18 25.24
N LEU A 174 -25.52 -31.12 25.56
CA LEU A 174 -25.10 -29.74 25.39
C LEU A 174 -23.97 -29.38 26.38
N ALA A 175 -24.09 -29.76 27.65
CA ALA A 175 -23.04 -29.53 28.65
C ALA A 175 -21.73 -30.24 28.29
N THR A 176 -21.81 -31.49 27.84
CA THR A 176 -20.63 -32.26 27.41
C THR A 176 -20.01 -31.70 26.12
N SER A 177 -20.82 -31.36 25.12
CA SER A 177 -20.31 -30.76 23.87
C SER A 177 -19.69 -29.38 24.07
N THR A 178 -20.28 -28.54 24.92
CA THR A 178 -19.71 -27.23 25.28
C THR A 178 -18.41 -27.37 26.05
N SER A 179 -18.32 -28.29 27.02
CA SER A 179 -17.07 -28.61 27.71
C SER A 179 -15.98 -29.07 26.72
N ARG A 180 -16.30 -30.04 25.85
CA ARG A 180 -15.36 -30.55 24.84
C ARG A 180 -14.90 -29.46 23.87
N LEU A 181 -15.79 -28.57 23.47
CA LEU A 181 -15.46 -27.43 22.60
C LEU A 181 -14.50 -26.47 23.32
N SER A 182 -14.70 -26.22 24.62
CA SER A 182 -13.78 -25.41 25.41
C SER A 182 -12.39 -26.04 25.51
N GLU A 183 -12.30 -27.35 25.74
CA GLU A 183 -11.03 -28.10 25.76
C GLU A 183 -10.31 -28.03 24.42
N LEU A 184 -11.03 -28.27 23.31
CA LEU A 184 -10.46 -28.18 21.96
C LEU A 184 -9.97 -26.77 21.63
N ARG A 185 -10.69 -25.73 22.07
CA ARG A 185 -10.23 -24.34 21.90
C ARG A 185 -8.93 -24.07 22.65
N ILE A 186 -8.79 -24.61 23.87
CA ILE A 186 -7.58 -24.47 24.67
C ILE A 186 -6.43 -25.23 23.99
N SER A 187 -6.65 -26.47 23.56
CA SER A 187 -5.65 -27.27 22.84
C SER A 187 -5.19 -26.60 21.55
N LEU A 188 -6.12 -26.09 20.74
CA LEU A 188 -5.78 -25.35 19.53
C LEU A 188 -4.98 -24.08 19.83
N ALA A 189 -5.36 -23.32 20.87
CA ALA A 189 -4.63 -22.13 21.30
C ALA A 189 -3.20 -22.46 21.77
N GLN A 190 -2.94 -23.67 22.24
CA GLN A 190 -1.61 -24.15 22.63
C GLN A 190 -0.78 -24.61 21.41
N GLU A 191 -1.41 -25.17 20.37
CA GLU A 191 -0.71 -25.64 19.16
C GLU A 191 -0.36 -24.52 18.17
N ILE A 192 -1.20 -23.49 18.06
CA ILE A 192 -1.00 -22.35 17.15
C ILE A 192 0.39 -21.67 17.35
N PRO A 193 0.87 -21.39 18.58
CA PRO A 193 2.20 -20.85 18.80
C PRO A 193 3.32 -21.74 18.26
N ALA A 194 3.22 -23.06 18.46
CA ALA A 194 4.21 -24.01 17.96
C ALA A 194 4.25 -24.03 16.43
N LEU A 195 3.07 -23.94 15.79
CA LEU A 195 2.97 -23.81 14.34
C LEU A 195 3.60 -22.50 13.83
N HIS A 196 3.33 -21.38 14.50
CA HIS A 196 3.94 -20.09 14.15
C HIS A 196 5.45 -20.08 14.30
N GLU A 197 5.97 -20.74 15.34
CA GLU A 197 7.42 -20.87 15.55
C GLU A 197 8.06 -21.71 14.44
N LEU A 198 7.43 -22.80 14.04
CA LEU A 198 7.89 -23.63 12.92
C LEU A 198 7.83 -22.87 11.59
N TYR A 199 6.79 -22.08 11.34
CA TYR A 199 6.73 -21.18 10.17
C TYR A 199 7.84 -20.12 10.21
N ARG A 200 8.12 -19.55 11.39
CA ARG A 200 9.21 -18.58 11.58
C ARG A 200 10.55 -19.22 11.22
N GLU A 201 10.82 -20.43 11.71
CA GLU A 201 12.04 -21.18 11.41
C GLU A 201 12.17 -21.50 9.91
N ILE A 202 11.08 -21.91 9.26
CA ILE A 202 11.08 -22.17 7.80
C ILE A 202 11.38 -20.90 7.01
N ILE A 203 10.78 -19.76 7.37
CA ILE A 203 11.03 -18.48 6.70
C ILE A 203 12.47 -18.03 6.92
N GLU A 204 12.97 -18.12 8.16
CA GLU A 204 14.34 -17.73 8.51
C GLU A 204 15.37 -18.58 7.75
N THR A 205 15.17 -19.90 7.72
CA THR A 205 16.04 -20.82 6.97
C THR A 205 15.97 -20.58 5.46
N SER A 206 14.78 -20.29 4.91
CA SER A 206 14.61 -19.95 3.49
C SER A 206 15.32 -18.65 3.12
N ILE A 207 15.18 -17.60 3.94
CA ILE A 207 15.89 -16.32 3.76
C ILE A 207 17.39 -16.55 3.81
N ARG A 208 17.89 -17.28 4.81
CA ARG A 208 19.33 -17.59 4.93
C ARG A 208 19.84 -18.34 3.71
N ILE A 209 19.08 -19.29 3.17
CA ILE A 209 19.45 -20.01 1.94
C ILE A 209 19.49 -19.05 0.75
N LEU A 210 18.50 -18.17 0.58
CA LEU A 210 18.49 -17.18 -0.50
C LEU A 210 19.68 -16.21 -0.40
N GLU A 211 19.98 -15.74 0.81
CA GLU A 211 21.14 -14.90 1.10
C GLU A 211 22.45 -15.62 0.78
N GLN A 212 22.58 -16.90 1.12
CA GLN A 212 23.82 -17.64 0.85
C GLN A 212 23.98 -18.04 -0.62
N THR A 213 22.90 -18.47 -1.26
CA THR A 213 22.93 -19.07 -2.60
C THR A 213 22.86 -18.01 -3.69
N ILE A 214 21.92 -17.06 -3.61
CA ILE A 214 21.73 -16.03 -4.64
C ILE A 214 22.63 -14.84 -4.37
N HIS A 215 22.56 -14.28 -3.15
CA HIS A 215 23.31 -13.07 -2.84
C HIS A 215 24.79 -13.36 -2.53
N GLY A 216 25.07 -14.45 -1.80
CA GLY A 216 26.41 -14.78 -1.31
C GLY A 216 27.32 -15.34 -2.38
N SER A 217 26.87 -16.32 -3.18
CA SER A 217 27.72 -16.92 -4.22
C SER A 217 28.02 -15.95 -5.36
N VAL A 218 27.02 -15.20 -5.81
CA VAL A 218 27.16 -14.20 -6.89
C VAL A 218 27.99 -13.01 -6.43
N ALA A 219 27.77 -12.48 -5.22
CA ALA A 219 28.61 -11.41 -4.68
C ALA A 219 30.06 -11.86 -4.48
N ARG A 220 30.30 -13.08 -3.96
CA ARG A 220 31.66 -13.63 -3.84
C ARG A 220 32.31 -13.84 -5.20
N GLY A 221 31.59 -14.37 -6.19
CA GLY A 221 32.10 -14.56 -7.54
C GLY A 221 32.43 -13.25 -8.26
N THR A 222 31.56 -12.25 -8.15
CA THR A 222 31.80 -10.91 -8.72
C THR A 222 32.96 -10.20 -8.04
N LYS A 223 33.07 -10.27 -6.70
CA LYS A 223 34.21 -9.74 -5.95
C LYS A 223 35.52 -10.42 -6.36
N ALA A 224 35.56 -11.76 -6.36
CA ALA A 224 36.76 -12.49 -6.78
C ALA A 224 37.17 -12.16 -8.22
N LYS A 225 36.20 -11.98 -9.13
CA LYS A 225 36.47 -11.55 -10.51
C LYS A 225 36.99 -10.12 -10.58
N ALA A 226 36.45 -9.20 -9.79
CA ALA A 226 36.93 -7.82 -9.70
C ALA A 226 38.37 -7.77 -9.15
N ASP A 227 38.65 -8.50 -8.08
CA ASP A 227 39.98 -8.62 -7.46
C ASP A 227 40.98 -9.22 -8.45
N TYR A 228 40.60 -10.28 -9.18
CA TYR A 228 41.43 -10.85 -10.24
C TYR A 228 41.74 -9.83 -11.35
N LEU A 229 40.73 -9.12 -11.86
CA LEU A 229 40.93 -8.11 -12.90
C LEU A 229 41.79 -6.94 -12.40
N ALA A 230 41.67 -6.55 -11.14
CA ALA A 230 42.52 -5.52 -10.53
C ALA A 230 43.99 -5.97 -10.48
N VAL A 231 44.26 -7.20 -10.05
CA VAL A 231 45.63 -7.76 -10.05
C VAL A 231 46.18 -7.88 -11.47
N VAL A 232 45.36 -8.28 -12.44
CA VAL A 232 45.77 -8.32 -13.85
C VAL A 232 46.10 -6.92 -14.37
N ALA A 233 45.27 -5.91 -14.07
CA ALA A 233 45.52 -4.54 -14.47
C ALA A 233 46.80 -3.98 -13.83
N GLU A 234 47.05 -4.25 -12.55
CA GLU A 234 48.28 -3.87 -11.86
C GLU A 234 49.50 -4.56 -12.50
N GLY A 235 49.39 -5.86 -12.80
CA GLY A 235 50.44 -6.62 -13.49
C GLY A 235 50.73 -6.08 -14.89
N MET A 236 49.69 -5.71 -15.65
CA MET A 236 49.83 -5.07 -16.96
C MET A 236 50.46 -3.69 -16.86
N SER A 237 50.07 -2.88 -15.87
CA SER A 237 50.68 -1.57 -15.62
C SER A 237 52.17 -1.69 -15.30
N LYS A 238 52.54 -2.62 -14.40
CA LYS A 238 53.95 -2.92 -14.09
C LYS A 238 54.72 -3.41 -15.33
N LYS A 239 54.12 -4.26 -16.15
CA LYS A 239 54.72 -4.71 -17.41
C LYS A 239 54.94 -3.56 -18.38
N LEU A 240 53.98 -2.65 -18.53
CA LEU A 240 54.11 -1.46 -19.37
C LEU A 240 55.23 -0.54 -18.88
N LEU A 241 55.37 -0.35 -17.57
CA LEU A 241 56.46 0.44 -17.00
C LEU A 241 57.83 -0.18 -17.31
N LEU A 242 57.96 -1.51 -17.23
CA LEU A 242 59.20 -2.21 -17.59
C LEU A 242 59.50 -2.07 -19.08
N GLN A 243 58.51 -2.28 -19.96
CA GLN A 243 58.68 -2.11 -21.41
C GLN A 243 59.03 -0.67 -21.78
N HIS A 244 58.41 0.30 -21.13
CA HIS A 244 58.75 1.71 -21.29
C HIS A 244 60.20 1.96 -20.88
N GLY A 245 60.65 1.48 -19.72
CA GLY A 245 62.04 1.58 -19.28
C GLY A 245 63.02 0.95 -20.27
N GLN A 246 62.71 -0.22 -20.82
CA GLN A 246 63.52 -0.88 -21.85
C GLN A 246 63.60 -0.05 -23.15
N LEU A 247 62.48 0.48 -23.62
CA LEU A 247 62.45 1.36 -24.80
C LEU A 247 63.23 2.66 -24.56
N MET A 248 63.09 3.26 -23.38
CA MET A 248 63.85 4.46 -23.02
C MET A 248 65.36 4.18 -23.00
N GLN A 249 65.80 3.02 -22.50
CA GLN A 249 67.20 2.62 -22.57
C GLN A 249 67.69 2.42 -24.01
N GLN A 250 66.84 1.93 -24.92
CA GLN A 250 67.18 1.75 -26.33
C GLN A 250 67.23 3.07 -27.10
N ILE A 251 66.32 4.01 -26.81
CA ILE A 251 66.19 5.28 -27.54
C ILE A 251 67.15 6.35 -26.97
N TYR A 252 67.31 6.40 -25.65
CA TYR A 252 68.20 7.35 -24.97
C TYR A 252 69.54 6.69 -24.65
N THR A 253 70.27 6.30 -25.69
CA THR A 253 71.68 5.92 -25.53
C THR A 253 72.50 7.13 -25.03
N PRO A 254 73.61 6.89 -24.30
CA PRO A 254 74.44 7.98 -23.77
C PRO A 254 74.97 8.91 -24.87
N GLU A 255 75.17 8.37 -26.08
CA GLU A 255 75.53 9.16 -27.27
C GLU A 255 74.42 10.15 -27.67
N ILE A 256 73.17 9.67 -27.77
CA ILE A 256 72.02 10.53 -28.11
C ILE A 256 71.77 11.57 -27.02
N GLN A 257 71.90 11.20 -25.74
CA GLN A 257 71.82 12.15 -24.64
C GLN A 257 72.91 13.23 -24.72
N GLY A 258 74.13 12.85 -25.10
CA GLY A 258 75.22 13.80 -25.35
C GLY A 258 74.91 14.77 -26.50
N ILE A 259 74.39 14.26 -27.62
CA ILE A 259 73.99 15.08 -28.77
C ILE A 259 72.86 16.05 -28.38
N LEU A 260 71.84 15.58 -27.67
CA LEU A 260 70.73 16.41 -27.21
C LEU A 260 71.20 17.50 -26.24
N ARG A 261 72.13 17.18 -25.33
CA ARG A 261 72.71 18.15 -24.40
C ARG A 261 73.51 19.23 -25.13
N ASN A 262 74.37 18.84 -26.07
CA ASN A 262 75.11 19.78 -26.89
C ASN A 262 74.15 20.67 -27.68
N LYS A 263 73.09 20.09 -28.26
CA LYS A 263 72.10 20.87 -28.99
C LYS A 263 71.32 21.85 -28.09
N GLN A 264 71.06 21.47 -26.84
CA GLN A 264 70.47 22.37 -25.86
C GLN A 264 71.41 23.52 -25.53
N GLU A 265 72.69 23.25 -25.28
CA GLU A 265 73.71 24.27 -25.04
C GLU A 265 73.84 25.23 -26.25
N ASP A 266 73.80 24.70 -27.47
CA ASP A 266 73.80 25.50 -28.70
C ASP A 266 72.56 26.40 -28.79
N LEU A 267 71.37 25.87 -28.50
CA LEU A 267 70.12 26.64 -28.53
C LEU A 267 70.09 27.71 -27.43
N ASP A 268 70.64 27.43 -26.25
CA ASP A 268 70.76 28.41 -25.17
C ASP A 268 71.75 29.51 -25.55
N ALA A 269 72.87 29.17 -26.20
CA ALA A 269 73.82 30.13 -26.73
C ALA A 269 73.21 31.00 -27.84
N GLU A 270 72.46 30.40 -28.77
CA GLU A 270 71.73 31.11 -29.83
C GLU A 270 70.63 32.02 -29.24
N SER A 271 69.85 31.54 -28.28
CA SER A 271 68.83 32.32 -27.57
C SER A 271 69.44 33.52 -26.86
N LEU A 272 70.58 33.33 -26.20
CA LEU A 272 71.29 34.40 -25.51
C LEU A 272 71.89 35.40 -26.51
N SER A 273 72.40 34.93 -27.65
CA SER A 273 72.85 35.77 -28.76
C SER A 273 71.72 36.59 -29.37
N LEU A 274 70.56 35.97 -29.63
CA LEU A 274 69.36 36.66 -30.11
C LEU A 274 68.86 37.69 -29.11
N LYS A 275 68.81 37.37 -27.81
CA LYS A 275 68.46 38.33 -26.76
C LYS A 275 69.43 39.51 -26.72
N ARG A 276 70.74 39.29 -26.90
CA ARG A 276 71.73 40.37 -27.01
C ARG A 276 71.48 41.23 -28.26
N LYS A 277 71.25 40.62 -29.42
CA LYS A 277 70.93 41.33 -30.66
C LYS A 277 69.65 42.16 -30.55
N VAL A 278 68.61 41.63 -29.90
CA VAL A 278 67.37 42.37 -29.64
C VAL A 278 67.66 43.60 -28.78
N ARG A 279 68.41 43.43 -27.68
CA ARG A 279 68.81 44.57 -26.84
C ARG A 279 69.62 45.62 -27.60
N GLU A 280 70.59 45.19 -28.40
CA GLU A 280 71.40 46.09 -29.23
C GLU A 280 70.54 46.86 -30.26
N MET A 281 69.58 46.18 -30.90
CA MET A 281 68.65 46.82 -31.83
C MET A 281 67.67 47.75 -31.12
N ASP A 282 67.19 47.39 -29.93
CA ASP A 282 66.37 48.26 -29.09
C ASP A 282 67.13 49.52 -28.64
N GLU A 283 68.41 49.37 -28.28
CA GLU A 283 69.30 50.50 -27.97
C GLU A 283 69.52 51.39 -29.20
N ARG A 284 69.75 50.81 -30.38
CA ARG A 284 69.84 51.56 -31.64
C ARG A 284 68.52 52.28 -31.96
N LEU A 285 67.37 51.61 -31.81
CA LEU A 285 66.06 52.22 -32.00
C LEU A 285 65.80 53.33 -30.99
N ALA A 286 66.23 53.17 -29.74
CA ALA A 286 66.15 54.21 -28.72
C ALA A 286 67.03 55.42 -29.09
N ALA A 287 68.24 55.20 -29.60
CA ALA A 287 69.11 56.26 -30.11
C ALA A 287 68.47 57.00 -31.30
N TYR A 288 67.94 56.28 -32.30
CA TYR A 288 67.20 56.88 -33.41
C TYR A 288 65.95 57.66 -32.95
N ARG A 289 65.24 57.19 -31.92
CA ARG A 289 64.10 57.91 -31.31
C ARG A 289 64.52 59.15 -30.52
N GLN A 290 65.72 59.15 -29.93
CA GLN A 290 66.26 60.28 -29.18
C GLN A 290 66.90 61.34 -30.09
N GLU A 291 67.39 60.94 -31.26
CA GLU A 291 67.91 61.88 -32.25
C GLU A 291 66.80 62.87 -32.63
N ARG A 292 67.00 64.14 -32.26
CA ARG A 292 66.02 65.25 -32.43
C ARG A 292 65.49 65.37 -33.85
N GLY A 293 66.22 64.83 -34.83
CA GLY A 293 65.83 64.79 -36.23
C GLY A 293 64.45 64.18 -36.47
N MET A 294 64.05 63.10 -35.78
CA MET A 294 62.74 62.49 -36.07
C MET A 294 61.56 63.26 -35.49
N LYS A 295 61.70 63.82 -34.27
CA LYS A 295 60.67 64.69 -33.69
C LYS A 295 60.53 66.01 -34.44
N GLN A 296 61.65 66.57 -34.93
CA GLN A 296 61.63 67.75 -35.80
C GLN A 296 61.05 67.42 -37.16
N MET A 297 61.48 66.34 -37.83
CA MET A 297 60.94 65.91 -39.13
C MET A 297 59.44 65.62 -39.06
N VAL A 298 58.94 64.98 -38.00
CA VAL A 298 57.49 64.74 -37.82
C VAL A 298 56.75 66.05 -37.58
N GLY A 299 57.35 67.01 -36.85
CA GLY A 299 56.81 68.35 -36.68
C GLY A 299 56.76 69.12 -38.00
N GLU A 300 57.87 69.18 -38.73
CA GLU A 300 58.00 69.82 -40.04
C GLU A 300 57.05 69.20 -41.08
N TYR A 301 56.89 67.87 -41.10
CA TYR A 301 55.95 67.19 -41.99
C TYR A 301 54.49 67.48 -41.63
N ALA A 302 54.16 67.59 -40.34
CA ALA A 302 52.83 67.99 -39.88
C ALA A 302 52.53 69.48 -40.17
N GLU A 303 53.54 70.35 -40.15
CA GLU A 303 53.41 71.74 -40.59
C GLU A 303 53.21 71.83 -42.10
N LEU A 304 54.01 71.11 -42.89
CA LEU A 304 53.85 71.00 -44.35
C LEU A 304 52.45 70.52 -44.75
N LEU A 305 51.91 69.50 -44.06
CA LEU A 305 50.55 69.01 -44.28
C LEU A 305 49.48 70.07 -44.04
N ARG A 306 49.64 70.87 -42.98
CA ARG A 306 48.72 71.98 -42.68
C ARG A 306 48.84 73.10 -43.70
N GLU A 307 50.04 73.40 -44.17
CA GLU A 307 50.25 74.37 -45.24
C GLU A 307 49.64 73.89 -46.56
N THR A 308 49.81 72.62 -46.93
CA THR A 308 49.18 72.06 -48.14
C THR A 308 47.65 72.12 -48.06
N GLU A 309 47.05 71.74 -46.93
CA GLU A 309 45.59 71.87 -46.72
C GLU A 309 45.11 73.33 -46.73
N ARG A 310 45.97 74.28 -46.32
CA ARG A 310 45.63 75.71 -46.34
C ARG A 310 45.69 76.25 -47.77
N VAL A 311 46.73 75.90 -48.50
CA VAL A 311 46.92 76.26 -49.91
C VAL A 311 45.81 75.65 -50.76
N GLU A 312 45.45 74.38 -50.55
CA GLU A 312 44.29 73.75 -51.23
C GLU A 312 42.99 74.51 -50.96
N ARG A 313 42.71 74.86 -49.69
CA ARG A 313 41.52 75.66 -49.34
C ARG A 313 41.54 77.07 -49.95
N GLU A 314 42.72 77.65 -50.14
CA GLU A 314 42.88 78.98 -50.74
C GLU A 314 42.74 78.92 -52.27
N ILE A 315 43.24 77.85 -52.92
CA ILE A 315 43.01 77.53 -54.33
C ILE A 315 41.51 77.31 -54.59
N ASP A 316 40.84 76.49 -53.78
CA ASP A 316 39.40 76.24 -53.90
C ASP A 316 38.57 77.54 -53.77
N ARG A 317 38.96 78.45 -52.88
CA ARG A 317 38.34 79.78 -52.75
C ARG A 317 38.56 80.65 -53.98
N LEU A 318 39.75 80.64 -54.56
CA LEU A 318 40.06 81.41 -55.77
C LEU A 318 39.35 80.84 -57.01
N GLU A 319 39.19 79.52 -57.10
CA GLU A 319 38.47 78.88 -58.21
C GLU A 319 36.95 79.06 -58.15
N THR A 320 36.35 79.13 -56.95
CA THR A 320 34.91 79.35 -56.77
C THR A 320 34.50 80.82 -56.78
N GLY A 321 35.41 81.75 -56.50
CA GLY A 321 35.18 83.21 -56.62
C GLY A 321 35.35 83.78 -58.04
N GLY A 322 36.00 83.05 -58.95
CA GLY A 322 36.35 83.53 -60.30
C GLY A 322 35.37 83.23 -61.44
N LYS A 323 34.29 82.45 -61.20
CA LYS A 323 33.42 81.92 -62.27
C LYS A 323 32.01 82.56 -62.39
N GLN A 324 31.85 83.83 -62.00
CA GLN A 324 30.57 84.57 -62.14
C GLN A 324 30.58 85.83 -63.02
N SER A 325 31.62 86.10 -63.81
CA SER A 325 31.51 87.13 -64.87
C SER A 325 31.91 86.61 -66.25
N THR A 326 31.01 86.83 -67.20
CA THR A 326 31.21 86.86 -68.66
C THR A 326 31.32 85.54 -69.42
N THR A 327 30.19 84.84 -69.48
CA THR A 327 29.67 84.34 -70.77
C THR A 327 29.25 85.52 -71.65
N ARG A 328 29.94 85.75 -72.77
CA ARG A 328 29.39 86.46 -73.94
C ARG A 328 30.22 86.18 -75.21
N THR A 329 29.57 85.49 -76.16
CA THR A 329 29.52 85.71 -77.63
C THR A 329 30.82 85.63 -78.46
N CYS A 330 30.90 84.73 -79.47
CA CYS A 330 30.72 84.99 -80.92
C CYS A 330 31.70 86.04 -81.48
N SER A 331 32.38 85.94 -82.62
CA SER A 331 32.32 85.11 -83.83
C SER A 331 33.31 85.77 -84.81
N LEU A 332 33.90 85.00 -85.74
CA LEU A 332 34.80 85.43 -86.84
C LEU A 332 36.21 85.91 -86.44
#